data_AF-A0A940TM61-F1
#
_entry.id   AF-A0A940TM61-F1
#
_cell.length_a   1.000
_cell.length_b   1.000
_cell.length_c   1.000
_cell.angle_alpha   90.00
_cell.angle_beta   90.00
_cell.angle_gamma   90.00
#
_symmetry.space_group_name_H-M   'P 1'
#
loop_
_entity.id
_entity.type
_entity.pdbx_description
1 polymer ?
#
loop_
_entity_poly.entity_id
_entity_poly.type
_entity_poly.pdbx_seq_one_letter_code
_entity_poly.pdbx_strand_id
1 'polypeptide(L)'
;MTDDNVHRNIRELRIRLGMTQEEFAHAVAVTFSTVNRWENGHAKPSKLARRAIEALARRGNPRRETGTPLNGDRLAPEAMVAAEPHQ
;
A
#
# COMPACT_ATOMS: atom_id res chain seq x y z
N MET A 1 -3.37 18.60 -16.53
CA MET A 1 -3.89 18.80 -15.15
C MET A 1 -3.87 17.46 -14.43
N THR A 2 -2.68 16.89 -14.24
CA THR A 2 -2.57 15.46 -13.97
C THR A 2 -1.28 15.23 -13.22
N ASP A 3 -1.36 14.59 -12.04
CA ASP A 3 -0.30 13.83 -11.33
C ASP A 3 -0.13 14.19 -9.82
N ASP A 4 -0.48 15.39 -9.37
CA ASP A 4 -0.23 15.83 -7.98
C ASP A 4 -0.98 15.05 -6.88
N ASN A 5 -1.98 14.25 -7.23
CA ASN A 5 -2.85 13.61 -6.24
C ASN A 5 -2.72 12.08 -6.19
N VAL A 6 -1.75 11.47 -6.90
CA VAL A 6 -1.59 10.01 -6.94
C VAL A 6 -1.39 9.43 -5.53
N HIS A 7 -0.59 10.10 -4.70
CA HIS A 7 -0.35 9.68 -3.31
C HIS A 7 -1.63 9.73 -2.45
N ARG A 8 -2.43 10.78 -2.59
CA ARG A 8 -3.72 10.94 -1.89
C ARG A 8 -4.73 9.90 -2.36
N ASN A 9 -4.80 9.63 -3.65
CA ASN A 9 -5.70 8.62 -4.23
C ASN A 9 -5.41 7.20 -3.69
N ILE A 10 -4.13 6.86 -3.48
CA ILE A 10 -3.73 5.56 -2.90
C ILE A 10 -4.19 5.47 -1.44
N ARG A 11 -3.90 6.50 -0.64
CA ARG A 11 -4.32 6.56 0.77
C ARG A 11 -5.84 6.52 0.92
N GLU A 12 -6.58 7.27 0.12
CA GLU A 12 -8.04 7.28 0.12
C GLU A 12 -8.62 5.93 -0.30
N LEU A 13 -8.08 5.29 -1.33
CA LEU A 13 -8.49 3.95 -1.74
C LEU A 13 -8.28 2.94 -0.61
N ARG A 14 -7.11 2.96 0.03
CA ARG A 14 -6.80 2.09 1.16
C ARG A 14 -7.78 2.27 2.32
N ILE A 15 -8.06 3.52 2.70
CA ILE A 15 -9.02 3.85 3.77
C ILE A 15 -10.43 3.37 3.40
N ARG A 16 -10.87 3.60 2.15
CA ARG A 16 -12.17 3.13 1.65
C ARG A 16 -12.30 1.61 1.67
N LEU A 17 -11.20 0.89 1.46
CA LEU A 17 -11.15 -0.57 1.55
C LEU A 17 -11.01 -1.06 3.00
N GLY A 18 -10.78 -0.16 3.97
CA GLY A 18 -10.58 -0.52 5.37
C GLY A 18 -9.28 -1.30 5.62
N MET A 19 -8.24 -1.04 4.83
CA MET A 19 -6.97 -1.76 4.88
C MET A 19 -5.87 -1.00 5.63
N THR A 20 -4.99 -1.72 6.31
CA THR A 20 -3.68 -1.20 6.73
C THR A 20 -2.75 -1.01 5.53
N GLN A 21 -1.67 -0.25 5.69
CA GLN A 21 -0.66 -0.09 4.62
C GLN A 21 -0.01 -1.44 4.26
N GLU A 22 0.15 -2.33 5.23
CA GLU A 22 0.65 -3.70 5.01
C GLU A 22 -0.36 -4.55 4.23
N GLU A 23 -1.63 -4.56 4.64
CA GLU A 23 -2.69 -5.28 3.92
C GLU A 23 -2.80 -4.79 2.48
N PHE A 24 -2.70 -3.47 2.27
CA PHE A 24 -2.67 -2.88 0.93
C PHE A 24 -1.44 -3.30 0.13
N ALA A 25 -0.26 -3.33 0.76
CA ALA A 25 0.99 -3.74 0.13
C ALA A 25 0.92 -5.19 -0.35
N HIS A 26 0.40 -6.10 0.50
CA HIS A 26 0.14 -7.49 0.13
C HIS A 26 -0.86 -7.60 -1.03
N ALA A 27 -1.94 -6.81 -1.01
CA ALA A 27 -2.97 -6.83 -2.04
C ALA A 27 -2.44 -6.38 -3.43
N VAL A 28 -1.42 -5.51 -3.47
CA VAL A 28 -0.79 -5.06 -4.72
C VAL A 28 0.60 -5.70 -4.96
N ALA A 29 0.95 -6.72 -4.18
CA ALA A 29 2.21 -7.48 -4.26
C ALA A 29 3.48 -6.61 -4.18
N VAL A 30 3.51 -5.64 -3.25
CA VAL A 30 4.69 -4.81 -2.95
C VAL A 30 4.98 -4.81 -1.45
N THR A 31 6.07 -4.16 -1.04
CA THR A 31 6.43 -4.01 0.37
C THR A 31 5.72 -2.83 1.02
N PHE A 32 5.53 -2.89 2.34
CA PHE A 32 5.02 -1.79 3.15
C PHE A 32 5.78 -0.46 2.86
N SER A 33 7.11 -0.49 2.87
CA SER A 33 7.96 0.68 2.63
C SER A 33 7.71 1.32 1.26
N THR A 34 7.27 0.53 0.28
CA THR A 34 6.90 1.02 -1.05
C THR A 34 5.58 1.78 -0.99
N VAL A 35 4.57 1.24 -0.30
CA VAL A 35 3.28 1.92 -0.07
C VAL A 35 3.47 3.20 0.74
N ASN A 36 4.28 3.15 1.81
CA ASN A 36 4.59 4.32 2.64
C ASN A 36 5.22 5.45 1.81
N ARG A 37 6.20 5.13 0.94
CA ARG A 37 6.78 6.13 0.03
C ARG A 37 5.77 6.67 -0.97
N TRP A 38 4.84 5.86 -1.46
CA TRP A 38 3.79 6.31 -2.36
C TRP A 38 2.80 7.25 -1.67
N GLU A 39 2.29 6.90 -0.49
CA GLU A 39 1.30 7.71 0.24
C GLU A 39 1.87 9.06 0.70
N ASN A 40 3.17 9.12 1.00
CA ASN A 40 3.88 10.34 1.38
C ASN A 40 4.44 11.13 0.18
N GLY A 41 4.24 10.66 -1.06
CA GLY A 41 4.70 11.36 -2.27
C GLY A 41 6.21 11.27 -2.55
N HIS A 42 6.96 10.48 -1.78
CA HIS A 42 8.39 10.25 -1.99
C HIS A 42 8.69 9.39 -3.22
N ALA A 43 7.72 8.61 -3.70
CA ALA A 43 7.85 7.82 -4.91
C ALA A 43 6.51 7.71 -5.64
N LYS A 44 6.54 7.49 -6.96
CA LYS A 44 5.35 7.19 -7.75
C LYS A 44 5.25 5.69 -8.03
N PRO A 45 4.04 5.10 -8.01
CA PRO A 45 3.86 3.71 -8.39
C PRO A 45 4.27 3.50 -9.86
N SER A 46 4.98 2.40 -10.11
CA SER A 46 5.33 1.98 -11.47
C SER A 46 4.06 1.67 -12.28
N LYS A 47 4.20 1.55 -13.62
CA LYS A 47 3.08 1.18 -14.49
C LYS A 47 2.42 -0.13 -14.04
N LEU A 48 3.21 -1.12 -13.61
CA LEU A 48 2.70 -2.40 -13.09
C LEU A 48 1.92 -2.20 -11.79
N ALA A 49 2.49 -1.46 -10.83
CA ALA A 49 1.84 -1.15 -9.57
C ALA A 49 0.52 -0.39 -9.76
N ARG A 50 0.47 0.58 -10.69
CA ARG A 50 -0.76 1.28 -11.04
C ARG A 50 -1.84 0.33 -11.53
N ARG A 51 -1.50 -0.65 -12.39
CA ARG A 51 -2.47 -1.66 -12.83
C ARG A 51 -2.96 -2.53 -11.69
N ALA A 52 -2.08 -2.89 -10.75
CA ALA A 52 -2.46 -3.65 -9.56
C ALA A 52 -3.41 -2.85 -8.64
N ILE A 53 -3.11 -1.58 -8.40
CA ILE A 53 -3.97 -0.65 -7.63
C ILE A 53 -5.34 -0.50 -8.30
N GLU A 54 -5.36 -0.29 -9.62
CA GLU A 54 -6.61 -0.21 -10.39
C GLU A 54 -7.41 -1.52 -10.36
N ALA A 55 -6.74 -2.66 -10.41
CA ALA A 55 -7.39 -3.96 -10.30
C ALA A 55 -8.00 -4.16 -8.90
N LEU A 56 -7.28 -3.76 -7.85
CA LEU A 56 -7.76 -3.79 -6.47
C LEU A 56 -8.98 -2.87 -6.28
N ALA A 57 -8.93 -1.66 -6.84
CA ALA A 57 -10.05 -0.72 -6.80
C ALA A 57 -11.31 -1.26 -7.48
N ARG A 58 -11.17 -2.03 -8.57
CA ARG A 58 -12.29 -2.69 -9.26
C ARG A 58 -12.83 -3.90 -8.51
N ARG A 59 -11.96 -4.65 -7.82
CA ARG A 59 -12.35 -5.88 -7.09
C ARG A 59 -13.15 -5.61 -5.81
N GLY A 60 -12.90 -4.48 -5.14
CA GLY A 60 -13.47 -4.21 -3.81
C GLY A 60 -12.78 -5.01 -2.71
N ASN A 61 -13.15 -4.78 -1.44
CA ASN A 61 -12.43 -5.32 -0.28
C ASN A 61 -12.47 -6.87 -0.22
N PRO A 62 -11.34 -7.59 -0.44
CA PRO A 62 -11.28 -9.05 -0.40
C PRO A 62 -11.43 -9.62 1.03
N ARG A 63 -11.37 -8.78 2.07
CA ARG A 63 -11.44 -9.20 3.49
C ARG A 63 -12.80 -9.79 3.90
N ARG A 64 -13.81 -9.75 3.03
CA ARG A 64 -15.08 -10.45 3.30
C ARG A 64 -15.00 -11.97 3.13
N GLU A 65 -13.91 -12.53 2.61
CA GLU A 65 -13.94 -13.91 2.10
C GLU A 65 -12.88 -14.87 2.65
N THR A 66 -11.86 -14.44 3.41
CA THR A 66 -10.83 -15.38 3.90
C THR A 66 -10.37 -15.10 5.32
N GLY A 67 -10.85 -15.92 6.26
CA GLY A 67 -10.19 -16.10 7.55
C GLY A 67 -8.93 -16.93 7.37
N THR A 68 -7.78 -16.29 7.16
CA THR A 68 -6.47 -16.92 7.39
C THR A 68 -5.42 -15.85 7.67
N PRO A 69 -4.69 -15.92 8.79
CA PRO A 69 -3.58 -15.01 9.05
C PRO A 69 -2.41 -15.36 8.13
N LEU A 70 -1.89 -14.37 7.41
CA LEU A 70 -0.63 -14.49 6.67
C LEU A 70 0.50 -14.34 7.71
N ASN A 71 0.86 -15.42 8.39
CA ASN A 71 1.99 -15.40 9.32
C ASN A 71 3.22 -15.95 8.60
N GLY A 72 4.31 -15.19 8.63
CA GLY A 72 5.57 -15.63 8.04
C GLY A 72 6.72 -14.63 8.03
N ASP A 73 6.72 -13.57 8.84
CA ASP A 73 7.93 -13.05 9.49
C ASP A 73 7.55 -11.98 10.52
N ARG A 74 8.06 -12.10 11.74
CA ARG A 74 7.82 -11.15 12.83
C ARG A 74 8.47 -9.80 12.52
N LEU A 75 7.69 -8.74 12.33
CA LEU A 75 8.09 -7.40 12.78
C LEU A 75 6.87 -6.67 13.38
N ALA A 76 6.69 -6.84 14.69
CA ALA A 76 5.85 -5.98 15.52
C ALA A 76 6.60 -4.63 15.80
N PRO A 77 6.00 -3.61 16.43
CA PRO A 77 5.70 -2.32 15.79
C PRO A 77 6.70 -1.19 16.10
N GLU A 78 7.93 -1.50 16.51
CA GLU A 78 8.82 -0.52 17.17
C GLU A 78 9.96 0.03 16.28
N ALA A 79 10.22 -0.55 15.09
CA ALA A 79 11.37 -0.19 14.25
C ALA A 79 11.09 0.92 13.19
N MET A 80 9.95 1.60 13.26
CA MET A 80 9.51 2.58 12.25
C MET A 80 9.95 4.04 12.50
N VAL A 81 10.98 4.29 13.32
CA VAL A 81 11.62 5.61 13.43
C VAL A 81 13.09 5.49 13.02
N ALA A 82 13.34 5.63 11.72
CA ALA A 82 14.59 6.08 11.09
C ALA A 82 14.57 5.71 9.61
N ALA A 83 13.84 6.49 8.81
CA ALA A 83 14.12 6.54 7.39
C ALA A 83 15.38 7.41 7.20
N GLU A 84 16.56 6.78 7.21
CA GLU A 84 17.76 7.43 6.67
C GLU A 84 17.60 7.59 5.15
N PRO A 85 17.85 8.79 4.60
CA PRO A 85 17.76 9.03 3.17
C PRO A 85 18.97 8.38 2.49
N HIS A 86 18.76 7.28 1.77
CA HIS A 86 19.78 6.81 0.84
C HIS A 86 19.81 7.73 -0.38
N GLN A 87 20.90 8.49 -0.49
CA GLN A 87 21.36 9.16 -1.71
C GLN A 87 21.41 8.17 -2.88
#